data_AF-A0A3C0S2I1-F1
#
_entry.id   AF-A0A3C0S2I1-F1
#
_cell.length_a   1.000
_cell.length_b   1.000
_cell.length_c   1.000
_cell.angle_alpha   90.00
_cell.angle_beta   90.00
_cell.angle_gamma   90.00
#
_symmetry.space_group_name_H-M   'P 1'
#
loop_
_entity.id
_entity.type
_entity.pdbx_description
1 polymer ?
#
loop_
_entity_poly.entity_id
_entity_poly.type
_entity_poly.pdbx_seq_one_letter_code
_entity_poly.pdbx_strand_id
1 'polypeptide(L)'
;MSSLNGLSTYLRKPIFEKLFQLAEYSKLKPEEREMYNVSLRNKWDAESIRSSQEERLKRAREKAMAEGKAEGKAEGEVIGKAEGKAEVIKNLLSSNKFSISEIAELANVTVEFVNEVQAEIAKYGHG
;
A
#
# COMPACT_ATOMS: atom_id res chain seq x y z
N MET A 1 40.44 9.23 6.53
CA MET A 1 39.73 10.15 5.59
C MET A 1 40.24 11.57 5.81
N SER A 2 41.54 11.81 5.58
CA SER A 2 42.08 13.17 5.63
C SER A 2 41.61 13.93 4.39
N SER A 3 41.13 15.13 4.63
CA SER A 3 40.26 15.88 3.73
C SER A 3 40.91 16.25 2.39
N LEU A 4 40.33 15.75 1.29
CA LEU A 4 40.55 16.25 -0.08
C LEU A 4 40.12 17.73 -0.27
N ASN A 5 39.68 18.40 0.81
CA ASN A 5 39.19 19.77 0.82
C ASN A 5 40.28 20.82 0.52
N GLY A 6 41.57 20.46 0.66
CA GLY A 6 42.70 21.32 0.31
C GLY A 6 43.24 21.14 -1.12
N LEU A 7 42.70 20.20 -1.89
CA LEU A 7 43.13 19.93 -3.27
C LEU A 7 42.28 20.72 -4.27
N SER A 8 42.90 21.08 -5.41
CA SER A 8 42.20 21.72 -6.54
C SER A 8 40.94 20.95 -6.91
N THR A 9 39.88 21.66 -7.30
CA THR A 9 38.60 21.09 -7.80
C THR A 9 38.82 20.03 -8.87
N TYR A 10 39.87 20.16 -9.69
CA TYR A 10 40.25 19.21 -10.72
C TYR A 10 40.67 17.83 -10.16
N LEU A 11 41.29 17.79 -8.99
CA LEU A 11 41.77 16.56 -8.32
C LEU A 11 40.68 15.87 -7.47
N ARG A 12 39.49 16.47 -7.38
CA ARG A 12 38.28 15.85 -6.80
C ARG A 12 37.43 15.12 -7.83
N LYS A 13 37.93 14.93 -9.05
CA LYS A 13 37.22 14.12 -10.05
C LYS A 13 37.28 12.64 -9.62
N PRO A 14 36.21 11.84 -9.89
CA PRO A 14 36.14 10.44 -9.46
C PRO A 14 37.32 9.56 -9.88
N ILE A 15 37.97 9.88 -11.01
CA ILE A 15 39.16 9.17 -11.49
C ILE A 15 40.37 9.35 -10.56
N PHE A 16 40.56 10.55 -10.00
CA PHE A 16 41.65 10.84 -9.07
C PHE A 16 41.32 10.31 -7.68
N GLU A 17 40.06 10.33 -7.26
CA GLU A 17 39.64 9.70 -6.00
C GLU A 17 39.93 8.19 -6.00
N LYS A 18 39.61 7.49 -7.10
CA LYS A 18 39.97 6.08 -7.27
C LYS A 18 41.48 5.86 -7.25
N LEU A 19 42.25 6.73 -7.91
CA LEU A 19 43.71 6.67 -7.90
C LEU A 19 44.28 6.83 -6.48
N PHE A 20 43.79 7.80 -5.71
CA PHE A 20 44.20 8.03 -4.33
C PHE A 20 43.82 6.86 -3.42
N GLN A 21 42.60 6.32 -3.55
CA GLN A 21 42.18 5.14 -2.80
C GLN A 21 43.06 3.92 -3.11
N LEU A 22 43.41 3.70 -4.38
CA LEU A 22 44.31 2.61 -4.79
C LEU A 22 45.73 2.81 -4.24
N ALA A 23 46.22 4.05 -4.25
CA ALA A 23 47.51 4.40 -3.67
C ALA A 23 47.52 4.21 -2.14
N GLU A 24 46.44 4.58 -1.44
CA GLU A 24 46.27 4.33 0.00
C GLU A 24 46.25 2.83 0.29
N TYR A 25 45.48 2.05 -0.47
CA TYR A 25 45.43 0.60 -0.34
C TYR A 25 46.80 -0.07 -0.57
N SER A 26 47.56 0.42 -1.55
CA SER A 26 48.90 -0.12 -1.87
C SER A 26 49.94 0.17 -0.79
N LYS A 27 49.74 1.21 0.02
CA LYS A 27 50.60 1.55 1.17
C LYS A 27 50.30 0.70 2.41
N LEU A 28 49.15 0.02 2.47
CA LEU A 28 48.76 -0.81 3.60
C LEU A 28 49.63 -2.06 3.70
N LYS A 29 50.01 -2.39 4.94
CA LYS A 29 50.62 -3.68 5.26
C LYS A 29 49.63 -4.82 5.00
N PRO A 30 50.11 -6.06 4.77
CA PRO A 30 49.23 -7.21 4.51
C PRO A 30 48.11 -7.39 5.55
N GLU A 31 48.41 -7.18 6.83
CA GLU A 31 47.45 -7.33 7.93
C GLU A 31 46.37 -6.23 7.91
N GLU A 32 46.78 -4.97 7.66
CA GLU A 32 45.86 -3.83 7.56
C GLU A 32 44.93 -3.97 6.36
N ARG A 33 45.45 -4.52 5.26
CA ARG A 33 44.71 -4.82 4.05
C ARG A 33 43.65 -5.88 4.28
N GLU A 34 43.99 -6.94 5.01
CA GLU A 34 43.03 -7.99 5.38
C GLU A 34 41.91 -7.43 6.27
N MET A 35 42.27 -6.65 7.29
CA MET A 35 41.28 -5.98 8.15
C MET A 35 40.36 -5.05 7.35
N TYR A 36 40.91 -4.31 6.38
CA TYR A 36 40.13 -3.47 5.48
C TYR A 36 39.15 -4.31 4.62
N ASN A 37 39.63 -5.39 4.00
CA ASN A 37 38.79 -6.29 3.20
C ASN A 37 37.66 -6.92 4.03
N VAL A 38 37.97 -7.40 5.24
CA VAL A 38 36.96 -7.94 6.18
C VAL A 38 35.93 -6.87 6.52
N SER A 39 36.36 -5.63 6.80
CA SER A 39 35.43 -4.54 7.09
C SER A 39 34.49 -4.22 5.91
N LEU A 40 35.00 -4.29 4.66
CA LEU A 40 34.20 -4.09 3.46
C LEU A 40 33.19 -5.22 3.27
N ARG A 41 33.62 -6.47 3.45
CA ARG A 41 32.72 -7.63 3.38
C ARG A 41 31.59 -7.50 4.40
N ASN A 42 31.92 -7.20 5.66
CA ASN A 42 30.92 -7.04 6.71
C ASN A 42 29.91 -5.92 6.39
N LYS A 43 30.37 -4.81 5.79
CA LYS A 43 29.48 -3.74 5.32
C LYS A 43 28.54 -4.22 4.22
N TRP A 44 29.03 -4.95 3.23
CA TRP A 44 28.21 -5.48 2.16
C TRP A 44 27.24 -6.57 2.63
N ASP A 45 27.64 -7.44 3.56
CA ASP A 45 26.75 -8.42 4.16
C ASP A 45 25.61 -7.73 4.92
N ALA A 46 25.95 -6.71 5.73
CA ALA A 46 24.95 -5.91 6.43
C ALA A 46 24.00 -5.17 5.48
N GLU A 47 24.54 -4.59 4.41
CA GLU A 47 23.75 -3.89 3.40
C GLU A 47 22.83 -4.85 2.63
N SER A 48 23.33 -6.04 2.28
CA SER A 48 22.53 -7.08 1.62
C SER A 48 21.38 -7.56 2.50
N ILE A 49 21.61 -7.72 3.80
CA ILE A 49 20.55 -8.08 4.75
C ILE A 49 19.52 -6.93 4.82
N ARG A 50 19.98 -5.68 4.99
CA ARG A 50 19.10 -4.53 5.08
C ARG A 50 18.23 -4.37 3.83
N SER A 51 18.84 -4.37 2.65
CA SER A 51 18.13 -4.20 1.37
C SER A 51 17.10 -5.31 1.15
N SER A 52 17.45 -6.56 1.50
CA SER A 52 16.49 -7.67 1.42
C SER A 52 15.30 -7.50 2.36
N GLN A 53 15.51 -6.96 3.57
CA GLN A 53 14.43 -6.66 4.51
C GLN A 53 13.55 -5.51 4.02
N GLU A 54 14.16 -4.43 3.53
CA GLU A 54 13.43 -3.30 2.95
C GLU A 54 12.56 -3.74 1.77
N GLU A 55 13.09 -4.58 0.87
CA GLU A 55 12.34 -5.09 -0.26
C GLU A 55 11.18 -6.00 0.18
N ARG A 56 11.41 -6.88 1.17
CA ARG A 56 10.34 -7.70 1.76
C ARG A 56 9.24 -6.84 2.37
N LEU A 57 9.59 -5.80 3.12
CA LEU A 57 8.63 -4.88 3.72
C LEU A 57 7.86 -4.09 2.66
N LYS A 58 8.54 -3.64 1.60
CA LYS A 58 7.91 -2.97 0.46
C LYS A 58 6.86 -3.87 -0.21
N ARG A 59 7.25 -5.11 -0.55
CA ARG A 59 6.33 -6.10 -1.14
C ARG A 59 5.16 -6.42 -0.22
N ALA A 60 5.39 -6.55 1.09
CA ALA A 60 4.34 -6.78 2.06
C ALA A 60 3.34 -5.62 2.12
N ARG A 61 3.80 -4.37 2.11
CA ARG A 61 2.94 -3.18 2.07
C ARG A 61 2.14 -3.09 0.77
N GLU A 62 2.78 -3.33 -0.37
CA GLU A 62 2.11 -3.33 -1.67
C GLU A 62 1.00 -4.38 -1.71
N LYS A 63 1.28 -5.59 -1.22
CA LYS A 63 0.28 -6.66 -1.12
C LYS A 63 -0.88 -6.28 -0.19
N ALA A 64 -0.60 -5.79 1.01
CA ALA A 64 -1.63 -5.38 1.96
C ALA A 64 -2.52 -4.25 1.42
N MET A 65 -1.94 -3.28 0.71
CA MET A 65 -2.69 -2.20 0.05
C MET A 65 -3.57 -2.72 -1.08
N ALA A 66 -3.07 -3.67 -1.87
CA ALA A 66 -3.83 -4.29 -2.95
C ALA A 66 -5.01 -5.12 -2.41
N GLU A 67 -4.77 -5.94 -1.39
CA GLU A 67 -5.80 -6.74 -0.72
C GLU A 67 -6.85 -5.85 -0.07
N GLY A 68 -6.45 -4.86 0.74
CA GLY A 68 -7.39 -3.95 1.40
C GLY A 68 -8.22 -3.12 0.41
N LYS A 69 -7.65 -2.72 -0.74
CA LYS A 69 -8.41 -2.05 -1.80
C LYS A 69 -9.40 -2.99 -2.49
N ALA A 70 -9.03 -4.24 -2.70
CA ALA A 70 -9.90 -5.24 -3.31
C ALA A 70 -11.08 -5.59 -2.38
N GLU A 71 -10.80 -5.84 -1.11
CA GLU A 71 -11.81 -6.11 -0.07
C GLU A 71 -12.75 -4.91 0.09
N GLY A 72 -12.22 -3.72 0.29
CA GLY A 72 -13.05 -2.51 0.45
C GLY A 72 -13.91 -2.20 -0.78
N LYS A 73 -13.42 -2.49 -1.99
CA LYS A 73 -14.24 -2.35 -3.21
C LYS A 73 -15.36 -3.39 -3.27
N ALA A 74 -15.07 -4.65 -2.93
CA ALA A 74 -16.07 -5.71 -2.93
C ALA A 74 -17.16 -5.46 -1.88
N GLU A 75 -16.77 -5.12 -0.65
CA GLU A 75 -17.70 -4.77 0.41
C GLU A 75 -18.53 -3.53 0.06
N GLY A 76 -17.87 -2.46 -0.43
CA GLY A 76 -18.56 -1.25 -0.85
C GLY A 76 -19.54 -1.47 -2.01
N GLU A 77 -19.22 -2.35 -2.97
CA GLU A 77 -20.12 -2.68 -4.07
C GLU A 77 -21.35 -3.47 -3.59
N VAL A 78 -21.18 -4.40 -2.65
CA VAL A 78 -22.30 -5.17 -2.07
C VAL A 78 -23.20 -4.25 -1.24
N ILE A 79 -22.63 -3.46 -0.34
CA ILE A 79 -23.37 -2.53 0.51
C ILE A 79 -24.08 -1.48 -0.36
N GLY A 80 -23.38 -0.86 -1.30
CA GLY A 80 -23.97 0.16 -2.18
C GLY A 80 -25.09 -0.38 -3.07
N LYS A 81 -24.99 -1.62 -3.55
CA LYS A 81 -26.10 -2.28 -4.28
C LYS A 81 -27.31 -2.54 -3.37
N ALA A 82 -27.09 -2.97 -2.14
CA ALA A 82 -28.16 -3.21 -1.18
C ALA A 82 -28.85 -1.90 -0.76
N GLU A 83 -28.08 -0.87 -0.41
CA GLU A 83 -28.58 0.46 -0.05
C GLU A 83 -29.34 1.12 -1.21
N GLY A 84 -28.79 1.06 -2.44
CA GLY A 84 -29.46 1.60 -3.62
C GLY A 84 -30.79 0.90 -3.92
N LYS A 85 -30.84 -0.43 -3.78
CA LYS A 85 -32.10 -1.18 -3.90
C LYS A 85 -33.10 -0.79 -2.80
N ALA A 86 -32.64 -0.66 -1.56
CA ALA A 86 -33.49 -0.22 -0.45
C ALA A 86 -34.05 1.20 -0.69
N GLU A 87 -33.25 2.13 -1.19
CA GLU A 87 -33.69 3.50 -1.51
C GLU A 87 -34.76 3.53 -2.61
N VAL A 88 -34.58 2.73 -3.68
CA VAL A 88 -35.59 2.55 -4.73
C VAL A 88 -36.90 2.02 -4.14
N ILE A 89 -36.83 1.02 -3.26
CA ILE A 89 -38.00 0.46 -2.59
C ILE A 89 -38.69 1.52 -1.72
N LYS A 90 -37.94 2.30 -0.93
CA LYS A 90 -38.48 3.40 -0.11
C LYS A 90 -39.24 4.41 -0.96
N ASN A 91 -38.68 4.80 -2.11
CA ASN A 91 -39.31 5.72 -3.05
C ASN A 91 -40.59 5.15 -3.67
N LEU A 92 -40.57 3.87 -4.06
CA LEU A 92 -41.74 3.19 -4.63
C LEU A 92 -42.86 3.02 -3.61
N LEU A 93 -42.53 2.62 -2.37
CA LEU A 93 -43.49 2.53 -1.25
C LEU A 93 -44.12 3.90 -0.97
N SER A 94 -43.32 4.97 -0.95
CA SER A 94 -43.80 6.34 -0.71
C SER A 94 -44.73 6.84 -1.82
N SER A 95 -44.61 6.29 -3.03
CA SER A 95 -45.47 6.66 -4.16
C SER A 95 -46.89 6.10 -4.07
N ASN A 96 -47.15 5.09 -3.21
CA ASN A 96 -48.45 4.41 -3.04
C ASN A 96 -49.14 3.94 -4.33
N LYS A 97 -48.39 3.77 -5.43
CA LYS A 97 -48.91 3.38 -6.76
C LYS A 97 -48.75 1.90 -7.08
N PHE A 98 -47.92 1.19 -6.34
CA PHE A 98 -47.53 -0.18 -6.62
C PHE A 98 -47.80 -1.07 -5.40
N SER A 99 -48.20 -2.30 -5.65
CA SER A 99 -48.29 -3.34 -4.62
C SER A 99 -46.91 -3.84 -4.20
N ILE A 100 -46.81 -4.46 -3.02
CA ILE A 100 -45.55 -5.00 -2.49
C ILE A 100 -44.92 -6.01 -3.47
N SER A 101 -45.75 -6.83 -4.11
CA SER A 101 -45.29 -7.79 -5.13
C SER A 101 -44.72 -7.11 -6.37
N GLU A 102 -45.38 -6.06 -6.89
CA GLU A 102 -44.87 -5.30 -8.04
C GLU A 102 -43.57 -4.56 -7.71
N ILE A 103 -43.43 -4.04 -6.48
CA ILE A 103 -42.20 -3.39 -6.02
C ILE A 103 -41.05 -4.40 -5.95
N ALA A 104 -41.31 -5.61 -5.46
CA ALA A 104 -40.31 -6.68 -5.40
C ALA A 104 -39.81 -7.07 -6.81
N GLU A 105 -40.72 -7.16 -7.78
CA GLU A 105 -40.37 -7.39 -9.18
C GLU A 105 -39.57 -6.22 -9.80
N LEU A 106 -40.03 -4.98 -9.62
CA LEU A 106 -39.38 -3.78 -10.17
C LEU A 106 -37.96 -3.56 -9.62
N ALA A 107 -37.75 -3.80 -8.32
CA ALA A 107 -36.45 -3.69 -7.67
C ALA A 107 -35.60 -4.97 -7.78
N ASN A 108 -36.15 -6.04 -8.37
CA ASN A 108 -35.53 -7.36 -8.48
C ASN A 108 -34.98 -7.85 -7.12
N VAL A 109 -35.88 -7.91 -6.15
CA VAL A 109 -35.66 -8.37 -4.76
C VAL A 109 -36.80 -9.30 -4.34
N THR A 110 -36.67 -9.92 -3.18
CA THR A 110 -37.73 -10.73 -2.60
C THR A 110 -38.78 -9.85 -1.91
N VAL A 111 -40.01 -10.36 -1.80
CA VAL A 111 -41.11 -9.69 -1.10
C VAL A 111 -40.76 -9.48 0.38
N GLU A 112 -40.04 -10.42 0.98
CA GLU A 112 -39.53 -10.32 2.35
C GLU A 112 -38.65 -9.10 2.54
N PHE A 113 -37.71 -8.83 1.61
CA PHE A 113 -36.83 -7.67 1.69
C PHE A 113 -37.60 -6.34 1.58
N VAL A 114 -38.65 -6.29 0.74
CA VAL A 114 -39.53 -5.12 0.66
C VAL A 114 -40.25 -4.88 1.99
N ASN A 115 -40.74 -5.94 2.64
CA ASN A 115 -41.38 -5.86 3.96
C ASN A 115 -40.40 -5.42 5.06
N GLU A 116 -39.15 -5.88 5.02
CA GLU A 116 -38.10 -5.42 5.94
C GLU A 116 -37.85 -3.92 5.81
N VAL A 117 -37.69 -3.43 4.58
CA VAL A 117 -37.51 -2.00 4.30
C VAL A 117 -38.74 -1.19 4.74
N GLN A 118 -39.95 -1.71 4.52
CA GLN A 118 -41.19 -1.09 4.99
C GLN A 118 -41.25 -1.01 6.53
N ALA A 119 -40.82 -2.07 7.23
CA ALA A 119 -40.76 -2.10 8.69
C ALA A 119 -39.70 -1.13 9.23
N GLU A 120 -38.55 -0.99 8.56
CA GLU A 120 -37.54 0.03 8.92
C GLU A 120 -38.09 1.45 8.76
N ILE A 121 -38.79 1.75 7.66
CA ILE A 121 -39.44 3.06 7.49
C ILE A 121 -40.43 3.32 8.63
N ALA A 122 -41.25 2.34 9.00
CA ALA A 122 -42.22 2.50 10.10
C ALA A 122 -41.54 2.70 11.47
N LYS A 123 -40.36 2.11 11.68
CA LYS A 123 -39.59 2.23 12.92
C LYS A 123 -38.87 3.57 13.06
N TYR A 124 -38.39 4.15 11.97
CA TYR A 124 -37.61 5.40 11.96
C TYR A 124 -38.36 6.63 11.39
N GLY A 125 -39.60 6.46 10.91
CA GLY A 125 -40.44 7.52 10.32
C GLY A 125 -41.32 8.31 11.30
N HIS A 126 -41.17 8.08 12.61
CA HIS A 126 -41.74 8.94 13.67
C HIS A 126 -40.63 9.78 14.31
N GLY A 127 -40.27 10.86 13.62
CA GLY A 127 -39.38 11.93 14.10
C GLY A 127 -39.81 13.26 13.49
#